data_AF-A0A434RXK6-F1
#
_entry.id   AF-A0A434RXK6-F1
#
_cell.length_a   1.000
_cell.length_b   1.000
_cell.length_c   1.000
_cell.angle_alpha   90.00
_cell.angle_beta   90.00
_cell.angle_gamma   90.00
#
_symmetry.space_group_name_H-M   'P 1'
#
loop_
_entity.id
_entity.type
_entity.pdbx_description
1 polymer ?
#
loop_
_entity_poly.entity_id
_entity_poly.type
_entity_poly.pdbx_seq_one_letter_code
_entity_poly.pdbx_strand_id
1 'polypeptide(L)'
;ARPTATLGGWNLAVSKYSKHQDAAIDLVKFIASPEMQKYRTLRTSNLPTIKALYDDPDIAREQPIVPRWKQIFLNAAPRPSAVAKIKYNEASSQFWTAVHNTMSGDGSAADNLADLEARLTRLKGKGW
;
A
#
# COMPACT_ATOMS: atom_id res chain seq x y z
N ALA A 1 -15.64 -11.32 -7.24
CA ALA A 1 -14.40 -10.53 -7.15
C ALA A 1 -13.21 -11.48 -7.04
N ARG A 2 -12.01 -11.13 -7.53
CA ARG A 2 -10.79 -11.92 -7.29
C ARG A 2 -10.17 -11.48 -5.96
N PRO A 3 -9.68 -12.41 -5.11
CA PRO A 3 -8.91 -12.03 -3.92
C PRO A 3 -7.71 -11.15 -4.30
N THR A 4 -7.51 -10.04 -3.59
CA THR A 4 -6.41 -9.09 -3.81
C THR A 4 -5.70 -8.81 -2.50
N ALA A 5 -4.38 -8.65 -2.56
CA ALA A 5 -3.60 -8.20 -1.41
C ALA A 5 -3.75 -6.68 -1.25
N THR A 6 -3.89 -6.21 -0.02
CA THR A 6 -3.86 -4.77 0.27
C THR A 6 -2.42 -4.27 0.19
N LEU A 7 -2.15 -3.29 -0.68
CA LEU A 7 -0.81 -2.73 -0.84
C LEU A 7 -0.42 -1.90 0.38
N GLY A 8 0.70 -2.29 1.01
CA GLY A 8 1.36 -1.56 2.08
C GLY A 8 2.76 -1.08 1.67
N GLY A 9 3.68 -1.01 2.64
CA GLY A 9 5.08 -0.67 2.43
C GLY A 9 5.47 0.71 2.96
N TRP A 10 6.65 1.17 2.54
CA TRP A 10 7.28 2.39 2.99
C TRP A 10 7.74 3.22 1.80
N ASN A 11 7.64 4.55 1.93
CA ASN A 11 8.18 5.50 0.97
C ASN A 11 9.26 6.35 1.64
N LEU A 12 10.17 6.86 0.84
CA LEU A 12 11.14 7.87 1.24
C LEU A 12 10.66 9.23 0.76
N ALA A 13 10.74 10.23 1.64
CA ALA A 13 10.35 11.60 1.32
C ALA A 13 11.43 12.56 1.81
N VAL A 14 11.64 13.64 1.06
CA VAL A 14 12.51 14.74 1.45
C VAL A 14 11.67 15.80 2.14
N SER A 15 12.13 16.26 3.31
CA SER A 15 11.47 17.35 4.01
C SER A 15 11.50 18.63 3.18
N LYS A 16 10.34 19.28 3.02
CA LYS A 16 10.24 20.61 2.38
C LYS A 16 11.12 21.66 3.10
N TYR A 17 11.45 21.43 4.36
CA TYR A 17 12.21 22.34 5.21
C TYR A 17 13.70 21.97 5.34
N SER A 18 14.19 21.00 4.56
CA SER A 18 15.61 20.63 4.59
C SER A 18 16.49 21.83 4.23
N LYS A 19 17.55 22.05 5.01
CA LYS A 19 18.61 23.03 4.69
C LYS A 19 19.57 22.51 3.61
N HIS A 20 19.47 21.23 3.25
CA HIS A 20 20.32 20.56 2.26
C HIS A 20 19.43 19.77 1.29
N GLN A 21 18.69 20.47 0.42
CA GLN A 21 17.71 19.83 -0.45
C GLN A 21 18.36 18.87 -1.45
N ASP A 22 19.38 19.33 -2.18
CA ASP A 22 20.01 18.53 -3.22
C ASP A 22 20.63 17.24 -2.65
N ALA A 23 21.41 17.36 -1.58
CA ALA A 23 22.01 16.20 -0.91
C ALA A 23 20.95 15.22 -0.35
N ALA A 24 19.83 15.73 0.18
CA ALA A 24 18.74 14.88 0.66
C ALA A 24 18.02 14.14 -0.48
N ILE A 25 17.82 14.82 -1.62
CA ILE A 25 17.25 14.23 -2.84
C ILE A 25 18.18 13.13 -3.36
N ASP A 26 19.47 13.41 -3.45
CA ASP A 26 20.47 12.44 -3.93
C ASP A 26 20.55 11.22 -3.02
N LEU A 27 20.47 11.41 -1.70
CA LEU A 27 20.41 10.30 -0.74
C LEU A 27 19.16 9.42 -0.95
N VAL A 28 17.98 10.02 -1.11
CA VAL A 28 16.74 9.25 -1.34
C VAL A 28 16.81 8.49 -2.66
N LYS A 29 17.34 9.10 -3.72
CA LYS A 29 17.56 8.44 -5.02
C LYS A 29 18.53 7.27 -4.88
N PHE A 30 19.63 7.45 -4.15
CA PHE A 30 20.59 6.39 -3.89
C PHE A 30 19.96 5.22 -3.13
N ILE A 31 19.24 5.47 -2.03
CA ILE A 31 18.58 4.41 -1.25
C ILE A 31 17.53 3.67 -2.10
N ALA A 32 16.86 4.37 -3.01
CA ALA A 32 15.85 3.80 -3.91
C ALA A 32 16.43 3.14 -5.18
N SER A 33 17.74 3.20 -5.40
CA SER A 33 18.37 2.68 -6.63
C SER A 33 18.25 1.16 -6.75
N PRO A 34 18.34 0.59 -7.97
CA PRO A 34 18.36 -0.85 -8.19
C PRO A 34 19.42 -1.57 -7.35
N GLU A 35 20.62 -1.01 -7.26
CA GLU A 35 21.76 -1.59 -6.55
C GLU A 35 21.50 -1.63 -5.05
N MET A 36 21.02 -0.53 -4.47
CA MET A 36 20.73 -0.47 -3.04
C MET A 36 19.51 -1.30 -2.65
N GLN A 37 18.50 -1.36 -3.51
CA GLN A 37 17.37 -2.25 -3.29
C GLN A 37 17.79 -3.72 -3.37
N LYS A 38 18.60 -4.13 -4.37
CA LYS A 38 19.15 -5.49 -4.45
C LYS A 38 19.97 -5.83 -3.21
N TYR A 39 20.88 -4.95 -2.81
CA TYR A 39 21.68 -5.10 -1.60
C TYR A 39 20.79 -5.31 -0.36
N ARG A 40 19.77 -4.47 -0.17
CA ARG A 40 18.84 -4.58 0.96
C ARG A 40 18.04 -5.87 0.91
N THR A 41 17.54 -6.25 -0.27
CA THR A 41 16.80 -7.50 -0.47
C THR A 41 17.65 -8.70 -0.09
N LEU A 42 18.88 -8.79 -0.59
CA LEU A 42 19.79 -9.91 -0.29
C LEU A 42 20.12 -10.02 1.20
N ARG A 43 20.23 -8.90 1.91
CA ARG A 43 20.61 -8.88 3.34
C ARG A 43 19.48 -9.09 4.32
N THR A 44 18.27 -8.65 4.00
CA THR A 44 17.17 -8.60 4.98
C THR A 44 15.85 -9.18 4.46
N SER A 45 15.87 -9.81 3.29
CA SER A 45 14.67 -10.30 2.59
C SER A 45 13.62 -9.22 2.33
N ASN A 46 14.00 -7.93 2.38
CA ASN A 46 13.08 -6.82 2.13
C ASN A 46 12.65 -6.86 0.66
N LEU A 47 11.34 -6.92 0.43
CA LEU A 47 10.76 -7.04 -0.91
C LEU A 47 11.05 -5.73 -1.69
N PRO A 48 11.66 -5.81 -2.88
CA PRO A 48 12.00 -4.62 -3.64
C PRO A 48 10.75 -3.98 -4.25
N THR A 49 10.84 -2.69 -4.57
CA THR A 49 9.79 -1.95 -5.31
C THR A 49 10.08 -1.90 -6.82
N ILE A 50 11.25 -2.37 -7.25
CA ILE A 50 11.65 -2.46 -8.66
C ILE A 50 11.29 -3.86 -9.19
N LYS A 51 10.39 -3.91 -10.19
CA LYS A 51 9.88 -5.16 -10.76
C LYS A 51 10.98 -6.11 -11.24
N ALA A 52 12.03 -5.58 -11.87
CA ALA A 52 13.12 -6.39 -12.42
C ALA A 52 13.89 -7.18 -11.34
N LEU A 53 13.94 -6.68 -10.09
CA LEU A 53 14.64 -7.36 -9.00
C LEU A 53 13.92 -8.64 -8.52
N TYR A 54 12.67 -8.86 -8.92
CA TYR A 54 11.97 -10.13 -8.68
C TYR A 54 12.44 -11.25 -9.61
N ASP A 55 13.14 -10.91 -10.69
CA ASP A 55 13.67 -11.86 -11.68
C ASP A 55 15.20 -12.01 -11.57
N ASP A 56 15.82 -11.35 -10.59
CA ASP A 56 17.27 -11.37 -10.40
C ASP A 56 17.74 -12.75 -9.87
N PRO A 57 18.73 -13.39 -10.52
CA PRO A 57 19.15 -14.75 -10.19
C PRO A 57 19.81 -14.86 -8.80
N ASP A 58 20.51 -13.82 -8.34
CA ASP A 58 21.11 -13.83 -7.00
C ASP A 58 20.03 -13.72 -5.94
N ILE A 59 19.05 -12.85 -6.16
CA ILE A 59 17.89 -12.71 -5.27
C ILE A 59 17.08 -14.01 -5.25
N ALA A 60 16.84 -14.65 -6.40
CA ALA A 60 16.11 -15.91 -6.45
C ALA A 60 16.82 -17.04 -5.68
N ARG A 61 18.15 -17.06 -5.71
CA ARG A 61 19.00 -18.04 -5.03
C ARG A 61 19.07 -17.79 -3.51
N GLU A 62 19.36 -16.57 -3.09
CA GLU A 62 19.60 -16.24 -1.68
C GLU A 62 18.31 -15.89 -0.93
N GLN A 63 17.29 -15.39 -1.63
CA GLN A 63 16.01 -14.94 -1.05
C GLN A 63 14.80 -15.49 -1.83
N PRO A 64 14.56 -16.82 -1.83
CA PRO A 64 13.56 -17.46 -2.69
C PRO A 64 12.11 -17.00 -2.47
N ILE A 65 11.81 -16.34 -1.35
CA ILE A 65 10.50 -15.74 -1.09
C ILE A 65 10.20 -14.57 -2.05
N VAL A 66 11.22 -13.82 -2.47
CA VAL A 66 11.06 -12.62 -3.29
C VAL A 66 10.37 -12.94 -4.62
N PRO A 67 10.89 -13.83 -5.50
CA PRO A 67 10.24 -14.13 -6.78
C PRO A 67 8.81 -14.69 -6.61
N ARG A 68 8.55 -15.45 -5.54
CA ARG A 68 7.21 -16.00 -5.24
C ARG A 68 6.17 -14.90 -4.98
N TRP A 69 6.60 -13.75 -4.49
CA TRP A 69 5.72 -12.62 -4.17
C TRP A 69 5.45 -11.69 -5.35
N LYS A 70 6.10 -11.89 -6.50
CA LYS A 70 5.95 -11.02 -7.68
C LYS A 70 4.49 -10.86 -8.09
N GLN A 71 3.75 -11.96 -8.21
CA GLN A 71 2.34 -11.93 -8.60
C GLN A 71 1.44 -11.34 -7.52
N ILE A 72 1.81 -11.42 -6.25
CA ILE A 72 1.05 -10.81 -5.16
C ILE A 72 1.07 -9.29 -5.31
N PHE A 73 2.26 -8.70 -5.52
CA PHE A 73 2.38 -7.24 -5.67
C PHE A 73 1.80 -6.70 -6.97
N LEU A 74 1.92 -7.44 -8.08
CA LEU A 74 1.32 -7.02 -9.35
C LEU A 74 -0.21 -6.95 -9.30
N ASN A 75 -0.82 -7.70 -8.38
CA ASN A 75 -2.27 -7.73 -8.19
C ASN A 75 -2.71 -7.02 -6.90
N ALA A 76 -1.80 -6.36 -6.18
CA ALA A 76 -2.12 -5.67 -4.93
C ALA A 76 -2.86 -4.35 -5.20
N ALA A 77 -3.92 -4.09 -4.43
CA ALA A 77 -4.71 -2.88 -4.54
C ALA A 77 -4.30 -1.84 -3.47
N PRO A 78 -4.05 -0.58 -3.83
CA PRO A 78 -3.82 0.47 -2.85
C PRO A 78 -5.09 0.76 -2.05
N ARG A 79 -4.92 1.10 -0.77
CA ARG A 79 -5.99 1.69 0.04
C ARG A 79 -6.37 3.06 -0.56
N PRO A 80 -7.65 3.49 -0.49
CA PRO A 80 -8.12 4.69 -1.18
C PRO A 80 -7.71 6.02 -0.52
N SER A 81 -6.49 6.11 0.03
CA SER A 81 -6.00 7.30 0.73
C SER A 81 -5.83 8.52 -0.17
N ALA A 82 -5.39 8.33 -1.42
CA ALA A 82 -5.25 9.42 -2.39
C ALA A 82 -6.60 10.06 -2.74
N VAL A 83 -7.65 9.24 -2.84
CA VAL A 83 -9.01 9.70 -3.18
C VAL A 83 -9.68 10.31 -1.94
N ALA A 84 -9.63 9.61 -0.80
CA ALA A 84 -10.26 10.07 0.45
C ALA A 84 -9.53 11.25 1.12
N LYS A 85 -8.24 11.46 0.83
CA LYS A 85 -7.41 12.56 1.35
C LYS A 85 -7.52 12.66 2.89
N ILE A 86 -7.84 13.86 3.40
CA ILE A 86 -8.02 14.12 4.83
C ILE A 86 -9.13 13.28 5.45
N LYS A 87 -10.08 12.79 4.65
CA LYS A 87 -11.21 11.96 5.09
C LYS A 87 -10.91 10.46 5.11
N TYR A 88 -9.65 10.07 4.87
CA TYR A 88 -9.28 8.65 4.80
C TYR A 88 -9.59 7.88 6.08
N ASN A 89 -9.33 8.48 7.25
CA ASN A 89 -9.59 7.82 8.53
C ASN A 89 -11.09 7.62 8.77
N GLU A 90 -11.93 8.61 8.44
CA GLU A 90 -13.39 8.45 8.55
C GLU A 90 -13.93 7.44 7.53
N ALA A 91 -13.44 7.46 6.29
CA ALA A 91 -13.87 6.49 5.28
C ALA A 91 -13.49 5.07 5.69
N SER A 92 -12.28 4.89 6.23
CA SER A 92 -11.81 3.62 6.75
C SER A 92 -12.67 3.15 7.94
N SER A 93 -13.07 4.07 8.83
CA SER A 93 -13.87 3.71 10.01
C SER A 93 -15.26 3.22 9.67
N GLN A 94 -15.92 3.88 8.71
CA GLN A 94 -17.20 3.40 8.20
C GLN A 94 -17.05 2.02 7.56
N PHE A 95 -15.99 1.81 6.76
CA PHE A 95 -15.75 0.54 6.10
C PHE A 95 -15.56 -0.63 7.09
N TRP A 96 -14.62 -0.52 8.05
CA TRP A 96 -14.39 -1.64 8.98
C TRP A 96 -15.59 -1.90 9.89
N THR A 97 -16.38 -0.87 10.20
CA THR A 97 -17.60 -1.02 11.02
C THR A 97 -18.65 -1.84 10.28
N ALA A 98 -18.93 -1.52 9.01
CA ALA A 98 -19.89 -2.28 8.21
C ALA A 98 -19.44 -3.74 7.99
N VAL A 99 -18.13 -3.96 7.77
CA VAL A 99 -17.56 -5.30 7.67
C VAL A 99 -17.71 -6.05 9.00
N HIS A 100 -17.40 -5.40 10.13
CA HIS A 100 -17.54 -6.00 11.46
C HIS A 100 -18.99 -6.42 11.73
N ASN A 101 -19.96 -5.53 11.55
CA ASN A 101 -21.38 -5.80 11.77
C ASN A 101 -21.86 -6.97 10.91
N THR A 102 -21.47 -6.99 9.63
CA THR A 102 -21.80 -8.10 8.72
C THR A 102 -21.22 -9.43 9.20
N MET A 103 -19.97 -9.44 9.67
CA MET A 103 -19.30 -10.65 10.13
C MET A 103 -19.76 -11.12 11.53
N SER A 104 -20.23 -10.20 12.37
CA SER A 104 -20.72 -10.50 13.72
C SER A 104 -22.21 -10.89 13.75
N GLY A 105 -22.92 -10.75 12.63
CA GLY A 105 -24.35 -11.05 12.53
C GLY A 105 -25.25 -9.90 13.01
N ASP A 106 -24.70 -8.69 13.17
CA ASP A 106 -25.46 -7.49 13.46
C ASP A 106 -26.03 -6.89 12.16
N GLY A 107 -27.21 -7.38 11.76
CA GLY A 107 -27.87 -7.01 10.51
C GLY A 107 -27.41 -7.84 9.30
N SER A 108 -28.09 -7.66 8.16
CA SER A 108 -27.74 -8.36 6.92
C SER A 108 -26.57 -7.69 6.21
N ALA A 109 -25.83 -8.46 5.39
CA ALA A 109 -24.79 -7.88 4.53
C ALA A 109 -25.36 -6.82 3.58
N ALA A 110 -26.59 -7.01 3.08
CA ALA A 110 -27.23 -6.06 2.18
C ALA A 110 -27.50 -4.72 2.88
N ASP A 111 -28.08 -4.75 4.09
CA ASP A 111 -28.40 -3.54 4.85
C ASP A 111 -27.13 -2.81 5.28
N ASN A 112 -26.16 -3.53 5.84
CA ASN A 112 -24.89 -2.94 6.29
C ASN A 112 -24.11 -2.29 5.15
N LEU A 113 -24.13 -2.89 3.94
CA LEU A 113 -23.44 -2.32 2.77
C LEU A 113 -24.22 -1.14 2.17
N ALA A 114 -25.56 -1.17 2.17
CA ALA A 114 -26.38 -0.03 1.75
C ALA A 114 -26.16 1.19 2.67
N ASP A 115 -26.12 0.95 3.98
CA ASP A 115 -25.79 1.98 4.97
C ASP A 115 -24.38 2.53 4.77
N LEU A 116 -23.40 1.65 4.53
CA LEU A 116 -22.04 2.06 4.22
C LEU A 116 -22.00 2.96 2.98
N GLU A 117 -22.68 2.59 1.90
CA GLU A 117 -22.75 3.39 0.68
C GLU A 117 -23.34 4.79 0.94
N ALA A 118 -24.44 4.86 1.69
CA ALA A 118 -25.06 6.13 2.05
C ALA A 118 -24.11 7.01 2.88
N ARG A 119 -23.39 6.42 3.85
CA ARG A 119 -22.41 7.13 4.69
C ARG A 119 -21.19 7.60 3.89
N LEU A 120 -20.64 6.75 3.02
CA LEU A 120 -19.52 7.11 2.16
C LEU A 120 -19.91 8.18 1.14
N THR A 121 -21.11 8.11 0.56
CA THR A 121 -21.62 9.12 -0.38
C THR A 121 -21.78 10.48 0.29
N ARG A 122 -22.24 10.50 1.55
CA ARG A 122 -22.30 11.72 2.36
C ARG A 122 -20.92 12.25 2.70
N LEU A 123 -20.01 11.37 3.14
CA LEU A 123 -18.64 11.70 3.50
C LEU A 123 -17.88 12.27 2.29
N LYS A 124 -18.10 11.69 1.11
CA LYS A 124 -17.60 12.15 -0.18
C LYS A 124 -17.94 13.64 -0.41
N GLY A 125 -19.22 13.98 -0.34
CA GLY A 125 -19.71 15.32 -0.66
C GLY A 125 -19.34 15.76 -2.08
N LYS A 126 -19.16 17.08 -2.30
CA LYS A 126 -18.73 17.67 -3.59
C LYS A 126 -17.20 17.65 -3.82
N GLY A 127 -16.43 17.21 -2.83
CA GLY A 127 -14.97 17.39 -2.77
C GLY A 127 -14.14 16.14 -3.07
N TRP A 128 -14.76 15.13 -3.67
CA TRP A 128 -14.06 13.96 -4.21
C TRP A 128 -13.68 14.22 -5.65
#